data_AF-A0A5C5Z5G7-F1
#
_entry.id   AF-A0A5C5Z5G7-F1
#
_cell.length_a   1.000
_cell.length_b   1.000
_cell.length_c   1.000
_cell.angle_alpha   90.00
_cell.angle_beta   90.00
_cell.angle_gamma   90.00
#
_symmetry.space_group_name_H-M   'P 1'
#
loop_
_entity.id
_entity.type
_entity.pdbx_description
1 polymer ?
#
loop_
_entity_poly.entity_id
_entity_poly.type
_entity_poly.pdbx_seq_one_letter_code
_entity_poly.pdbx_strand_id
1 'polypeptide(L)'
;MKRIVWLASYPKSGNTWMRMMFAAYRKPLGESLALREAFQTTISDSRREEFERAAGRDNLSDAEVDQLREEVQISLAKRVQPPVLVKTHNARVQRNGCPLIRRELTLGAIYIVRNPLSVVDSVADHWGCSIDEAVHMLNFSRHSIGGGKDKMVRQYLQNWSMHVLSWIDQPAFPTLLNRRPRFVST
;
A
#
# COMPACT_ATOMS: atom_id res chain seq x y z
N MET A 1 -19.78 7.02 -6.23
CA MET A 1 -18.89 7.02 -7.42
C MET A 1 -17.59 6.33 -7.05
N LYS A 2 -17.12 5.37 -7.85
CA LYS A 2 -15.81 4.72 -7.70
C LYS A 2 -14.72 5.65 -8.24
N ARG A 3 -13.75 6.04 -7.41
CA ARG A 3 -12.72 7.06 -7.77
C ARG A 3 -11.30 6.67 -7.39
N ILE A 4 -11.11 5.68 -6.51
CA ILE A 4 -9.78 5.27 -6.03
C ILE A 4 -9.20 4.21 -6.97
N VAL A 5 -7.95 4.42 -7.40
CA VAL A 5 -7.12 3.38 -8.00
C VAL A 5 -6.05 3.00 -6.99
N TRP A 6 -6.01 1.75 -6.55
CA TRP A 6 -5.03 1.29 -5.58
C TRP A 6 -3.71 0.93 -6.24
N LEU A 7 -2.62 1.50 -5.76
CA LEU A 7 -1.27 1.02 -6.02
C LEU A 7 -0.84 0.14 -4.84
N ALA A 8 -1.24 -1.13 -4.90
CA ALA A 8 -1.09 -2.10 -3.83
C ALA A 8 0.14 -2.97 -4.04
N SER A 9 0.86 -3.26 -2.97
CA SER A 9 1.97 -4.22 -3.00
C SER A 9 2.33 -4.68 -1.59
N TYR A 10 2.82 -5.90 -1.44
CA TYR A 10 3.56 -6.27 -0.23
C TYR A 10 4.78 -5.33 -0.07
N PRO A 11 5.22 -4.97 1.14
CA PRO A 11 6.42 -4.16 1.33
C PRO A 11 7.60 -4.65 0.49
N LYS A 12 8.43 -3.71 0.00
CA LYS A 12 9.63 -4.01 -0.80
C LYS A 12 9.40 -4.69 -2.16
N SER A 13 8.17 -4.71 -2.65
CA SER A 13 7.83 -5.26 -3.98
C SER A 13 8.03 -4.27 -5.14
N GLY A 14 8.35 -3.00 -4.89
CA GLY A 14 8.69 -2.02 -5.93
C GLY A 14 7.69 -0.87 -6.13
N ASN A 15 6.88 -0.55 -5.12
CA ASN A 15 5.90 0.54 -5.18
C ASN A 15 6.56 1.89 -5.57
N THR A 16 7.70 2.23 -4.97
CA THR A 16 8.45 3.46 -5.26
C THR A 16 8.80 3.58 -6.75
N TRP A 17 9.25 2.49 -7.38
CA TRP A 17 9.60 2.49 -8.79
C TRP A 17 8.39 2.78 -9.69
N MET A 18 7.25 2.14 -9.42
CA MET A 18 6.02 2.41 -10.17
C MET A 18 5.55 3.86 -9.98
N ARG A 19 5.67 4.40 -8.77
CA ARG A 19 5.35 5.81 -8.48
C ARG A 19 6.25 6.79 -9.24
N MET A 20 7.53 6.47 -9.35
CA MET A 20 8.48 7.24 -10.17
C MET A 20 8.08 7.20 -11.64
N MET A 21 7.72 6.01 -12.16
CA MET A 21 7.25 5.86 -13.54
C MET A 21 5.99 6.69 -13.80
N PHE A 22 5.02 6.68 -12.88
CA PHE A 22 3.82 7.54 -12.98
C PHE A 22 4.16 9.03 -12.91
N ALA A 23 5.13 9.42 -12.08
CA ALA A 23 5.58 10.80 -12.00
C ALA A 23 6.27 11.26 -13.29
N ALA A 24 7.15 10.44 -13.84
CA ALA A 24 7.81 10.70 -15.12
C ALA A 24 6.79 10.80 -16.25
N TYR A 25 5.79 9.91 -16.30
CA TYR A 25 4.77 9.91 -17.33
C TYR A 25 3.90 11.18 -17.34
N ARG A 26 3.73 11.83 -16.18
CA ARG A 26 2.96 13.08 -16.06
C ARG A 26 3.78 14.32 -16.41
N LYS A 27 5.08 14.19 -16.61
CA LYS A 27 5.97 15.30 -16.99
C LYS A 27 6.14 15.38 -18.51
N PRO A 28 6.39 16.58 -19.06
CA PRO A 28 6.88 16.73 -20.41
C PRO A 28 8.17 15.94 -20.63
N LEU A 29 8.39 15.47 -21.86
CA LEU A 29 9.66 14.81 -22.22
C LEU A 29 10.85 15.75 -21.98
N GLY A 30 11.93 15.21 -21.40
CA GLY A 30 13.18 15.93 -21.19
C GLY A 30 13.34 16.57 -19.81
N GLU A 31 12.30 16.59 -18.98
CA GLU A 31 12.44 17.06 -17.60
C GLU A 31 13.05 15.99 -16.68
N SER A 32 13.94 16.42 -15.78
CA SER A 32 14.48 15.54 -14.74
C SER A 32 13.41 15.21 -13.69
N LEU A 33 13.46 13.98 -13.18
CA LEU A 33 12.57 13.49 -12.13
C LEU A 33 13.34 13.40 -10.81
N ALA A 34 12.92 14.16 -9.81
CA ALA A 34 13.42 14.01 -8.44
C ALA A 34 12.62 12.93 -7.70
N LEU A 35 13.29 12.13 -6.85
CA LEU A 35 12.62 11.07 -6.07
C LEU A 35 11.42 11.58 -5.24
N ARG A 36 11.53 12.82 -4.72
CA ARG A 36 10.45 13.52 -4.01
C ARG A 36 9.16 13.59 -4.82
N GLU A 37 9.26 13.77 -6.14
CA GLU A 37 8.10 13.95 -7.02
C GLU A 37 7.29 12.66 -7.13
N ALA A 38 7.94 11.49 -7.07
CA ALA A 38 7.26 10.20 -6.93
C ALA A 38 6.43 10.10 -5.65
N PHE A 39 6.85 10.79 -4.59
CA PHE A 39 6.10 10.81 -3.34
C PHE A 39 4.85 11.70 -3.39
N GLN A 40 4.83 12.67 -4.30
CA GLN A 40 3.73 13.62 -4.51
C GLN A 40 2.64 13.06 -5.44
N THR A 41 2.98 12.12 -6.33
CA THR A 41 2.03 11.57 -7.30
C THR A 41 1.02 10.58 -6.73
N THR A 42 1.28 10.02 -5.55
CA THR A 42 0.34 9.11 -4.90
C THR A 42 0.15 9.46 -3.43
N ILE A 43 -1.06 9.23 -2.95
CA ILE A 43 -1.41 9.40 -1.54
C ILE A 43 -1.30 8.05 -0.85
N SER A 44 -0.79 8.01 0.38
CA SER A 44 -0.77 6.77 1.17
C SER A 44 -2.04 6.72 2.01
N ASP A 45 -2.77 5.60 1.94
CA ASP A 45 -4.01 5.37 2.72
C ASP A 45 -3.77 5.25 4.23
N SER A 46 -2.51 5.06 4.62
CA SER A 46 -2.11 4.75 5.98
C SER A 46 -1.48 5.94 6.72
N ARG A 47 -1.58 7.17 6.20
CA ARG A 47 -1.04 8.37 6.88
C ARG A 47 -1.85 8.66 8.13
N ARG A 48 -1.20 8.65 9.30
CA ARG A 48 -1.83 8.92 10.60
C ARG A 48 -2.61 10.23 10.64
N GLU A 49 -2.03 11.29 10.08
CA GLU A 49 -2.64 12.61 10.02
C GLU A 49 -4.07 12.60 9.42
N GLU A 50 -4.34 11.74 8.43
CA GLU A 50 -5.68 11.65 7.82
C GLU A 50 -6.70 11.03 8.78
N PHE A 51 -6.26 10.09 9.64
CA PHE A 51 -7.12 9.48 10.67
C PHE A 51 -7.32 10.42 11.85
N GLU A 52 -6.28 11.11 12.31
CA GLU A 52 -6.39 12.09 13.40
C GLU A 52 -7.26 13.28 13.00
N ARG A 53 -7.16 13.72 11.74
CA ARG A 53 -8.05 14.75 11.19
C ARG A 53 -9.51 14.29 11.16
N ALA A 54 -9.78 13.05 10.78
CA ALA A 54 -11.13 12.47 10.80
C ALA A 54 -11.66 12.36 12.25
N ALA A 55 -10.81 11.95 13.19
CA ALA A 55 -11.18 11.83 14.60
C ALA A 55 -11.31 13.17 15.35
N GLY A 56 -10.67 14.23 14.85
CA GLY A 56 -10.53 15.51 15.55
C GLY A 56 -9.59 15.46 16.76
N ARG A 57 -8.79 14.40 16.92
CA ARG A 57 -7.82 14.21 18.01
C ARG A 57 -6.70 13.26 17.64
N ASP A 58 -5.66 13.24 18.46
CA ASP A 58 -4.52 12.34 18.35
C ASP A 58 -4.72 11.04 19.17
N ASN A 59 -3.64 10.25 19.26
CA ASN A 59 -3.53 9.05 20.10
C ASN A 59 -4.63 8.00 19.87
N LEU A 60 -4.94 7.75 18.58
CA LEU A 60 -5.89 6.72 18.16
C LEU A 60 -5.33 5.31 18.38
N SER A 61 -6.15 4.44 18.97
CA SER A 61 -5.92 3.00 19.01
C SER A 61 -6.09 2.36 17.63
N ASP A 62 -5.53 1.16 17.44
CA ASP A 62 -5.66 0.43 16.18
C ASP A 62 -7.14 0.10 15.85
N ALA A 63 -7.98 -0.10 16.87
CA ALA A 63 -9.42 -0.35 16.70
C ALA A 63 -10.16 0.90 16.19
N GLU A 64 -9.85 2.07 16.74
CA GLU A 64 -10.42 3.34 16.27
C GLU A 64 -9.96 3.66 14.84
N VAL A 65 -8.68 3.41 14.54
CA VAL A 65 -8.15 3.52 13.17
C VAL A 65 -8.94 2.63 12.20
N ASP A 66 -9.24 1.39 12.59
CA ASP A 66 -10.00 0.46 11.75
C ASP A 66 -11.43 0.95 11.49
N GLN A 67 -12.09 1.57 12.47
CA GLN A 67 -13.43 2.16 12.32
C GLN A 67 -13.42 3.43 11.44
N LEU A 68 -12.40 4.28 11.58
CA LEU A 68 -12.26 5.53 10.82
C LEU A 68 -11.85 5.32 9.36
N ARG A 69 -11.41 4.11 9.00
CA ARG A 69 -10.82 3.81 7.69
C ARG A 69 -11.77 4.09 6.54
N GLU A 70 -13.06 3.83 6.72
CA GLU A 70 -14.06 4.16 5.71
C GLU A 70 -14.14 5.66 5.46
N GLU A 71 -14.24 6.47 6.51
CA GLU A 71 -14.30 7.93 6.40
C GLU A 71 -13.05 8.49 5.72
N VAL A 72 -11.87 8.01 6.10
CA VAL A 72 -10.60 8.38 5.46
C VAL A 72 -10.63 8.03 3.97
N GLN A 73 -11.09 6.84 3.58
CA GLN A 73 -11.19 6.47 2.16
C GLN A 73 -12.23 7.32 1.41
N ILE A 74 -13.35 7.69 2.03
CA ILE A 74 -14.33 8.62 1.45
C ILE A 74 -13.68 9.97 1.19
N SER A 75 -12.92 10.49 2.16
CA SER A 75 -12.17 11.75 2.03
C SER A 75 -11.14 11.67 0.90
N LEU A 76 -10.39 10.58 0.79
CA LEU A 76 -9.46 10.34 -0.32
C LEU A 76 -10.16 10.31 -1.68
N ALA A 77 -11.32 9.66 -1.77
CA ALA A 77 -12.12 9.56 -3.00
C ALA A 77 -12.69 10.92 -3.47
N LYS A 78 -12.87 11.88 -2.55
CA LYS A 78 -13.38 13.23 -2.84
C LYS A 78 -12.30 14.20 -3.32
N ARG A 79 -11.02 13.81 -3.39
CA ARG A 79 -9.95 14.69 -3.88
C ARG A 79 -10.17 15.09 -5.35
N VAL A 80 -9.72 16.31 -5.67
CA VAL A 80 -10.14 17.08 -6.86
C VAL A 80 -9.79 16.42 -8.20
N GLN A 81 -8.72 15.61 -8.27
CA GLN A 81 -8.28 14.96 -9.52
C GLN A 81 -8.52 13.44 -9.52
N PRO A 82 -9.71 12.96 -9.92
CA PRO A 82 -9.95 11.54 -10.18
C PRO A 82 -9.33 11.10 -11.53
N PRO A 83 -8.92 9.83 -11.68
CA PRO A 83 -8.85 8.83 -10.62
C PRO A 83 -7.72 9.14 -9.61
N VAL A 84 -7.99 8.91 -8.33
CA VAL A 84 -7.03 9.18 -7.25
C VAL A 84 -6.16 7.94 -7.06
N LEU A 85 -4.87 8.06 -7.32
CA LEU A 85 -3.90 6.97 -7.14
C LEU A 85 -3.47 6.88 -5.67
N VAL A 86 -3.90 5.81 -4.99
CA VAL A 86 -3.68 5.60 -3.56
C VAL A 86 -2.78 4.40 -3.34
N LYS A 87 -1.61 4.63 -2.74
CA LYS A 87 -0.69 3.59 -2.30
C LYS A 87 -1.23 2.92 -1.03
N THR A 88 -1.11 1.59 -0.96
CA THR A 88 -1.38 0.79 0.25
C THR A 88 -0.44 -0.42 0.35
N HIS A 89 -0.16 -0.84 1.59
CA HIS A 89 0.41 -2.17 1.87
C HIS A 89 -0.60 -3.10 2.55
N ASN A 90 -1.84 -2.68 2.74
CA ASN A 90 -2.83 -3.55 3.36
C ASN A 90 -3.13 -4.74 2.43
N ALA A 91 -3.23 -5.93 3.01
CA ALA A 91 -3.95 -7.02 2.37
C ALA A 91 -5.43 -6.66 2.26
N ARG A 92 -6.13 -7.25 1.28
CA ARG A 92 -7.56 -7.01 1.08
C ARG A 92 -8.38 -7.91 2.02
N VAL A 93 -8.33 -7.60 3.31
CA VAL A 93 -8.99 -8.35 4.39
C VAL A 93 -9.93 -7.45 5.21
N GLN A 94 -10.67 -8.05 6.15
CA GLN A 94 -11.49 -7.32 7.12
C GLN A 94 -10.83 -7.33 8.51
N ARG A 95 -11.03 -6.26 9.28
CA ARG A 95 -10.56 -6.09 10.66
C ARG A 95 -11.67 -5.42 11.47
N ASN A 96 -12.02 -5.99 12.61
CA ASN A 96 -13.09 -5.48 13.49
C ASN A 96 -14.42 -5.21 12.76
N GLY A 97 -14.77 -6.08 11.80
CA GLY A 97 -15.97 -5.91 10.95
C GLY A 97 -15.84 -4.87 9.82
N CYS A 98 -14.72 -4.15 9.74
CA CYS A 98 -14.45 -3.13 8.74
C CYS A 98 -13.51 -3.67 7.65
N PRO A 99 -13.85 -3.57 6.36
CA PRO A 99 -12.93 -3.93 5.28
C PRO A 99 -11.79 -2.92 5.19
N LEU A 100 -10.55 -3.41 5.05
CA LEU A 100 -9.39 -2.53 4.88
C LEU A 100 -9.43 -1.76 3.55
N ILE A 101 -10.12 -2.30 2.54
CA ILE A 101 -10.27 -1.70 1.21
C ILE A 101 -11.76 -1.69 0.85
N ARG A 102 -12.37 -0.51 0.69
CA ARG A 102 -13.79 -0.37 0.34
C ARG A 102 -14.00 -0.53 -1.16
N ARG A 103 -14.69 -1.60 -1.57
CA ARG A 103 -14.98 -1.89 -2.98
C ARG A 103 -15.88 -0.84 -3.63
N GLU A 104 -16.74 -0.20 -2.84
CA GLU A 104 -17.70 0.83 -3.27
C GLU A 104 -17.02 2.11 -3.75
N LEU A 105 -15.81 2.39 -3.23
CA LEU A 105 -15.00 3.55 -3.56
C LEU A 105 -13.93 3.23 -4.63
N THR A 106 -13.70 1.95 -4.90
CA THR A 106 -12.59 1.45 -5.71
C THR A 106 -12.96 1.36 -7.19
N LEU A 107 -12.26 2.13 -8.02
CA LEU A 107 -12.34 2.05 -9.48
C LEU A 107 -11.55 0.84 -10.00
N GLY A 108 -10.39 0.57 -9.42
CA GLY A 108 -9.56 -0.58 -9.75
C GLY A 108 -8.28 -0.63 -8.91
N ALA A 109 -7.40 -1.58 -9.21
CA ALA A 109 -6.11 -1.72 -8.56
C ALA A 109 -5.00 -2.10 -9.55
N ILE A 110 -3.79 -1.67 -9.23
CA ILE A 110 -2.54 -2.15 -9.78
C ILE A 110 -1.84 -2.86 -8.63
N TYR A 111 -1.74 -4.18 -8.73
CA TYR A 111 -1.07 -5.00 -7.74
C TYR A 111 0.34 -5.35 -8.21
N ILE A 112 1.36 -4.88 -7.48
CA ILE A 112 2.76 -5.20 -7.78
C ILE A 112 3.16 -6.43 -6.98
N VAL A 113 3.53 -7.50 -7.70
CA VAL A 113 4.08 -8.72 -7.11
C VAL A 113 5.56 -8.86 -7.47
N ARG A 114 6.36 -9.31 -6.50
CA ARG A 114 7.78 -9.62 -6.67
C ARG A 114 8.04 -11.03 -6.15
N ASN A 115 9.00 -11.72 -6.75
CA ASN A 115 9.47 -13.03 -6.28
C ASN A 115 9.77 -12.94 -4.76
N PRO A 116 9.20 -13.83 -3.93
CA PRO A 116 9.33 -13.74 -2.47
C PRO A 116 10.78 -13.84 -2.00
N LEU A 117 11.65 -14.59 -2.70
CA LEU A 117 13.09 -14.65 -2.38
C LEU A 117 13.73 -13.27 -2.46
N SER A 118 13.42 -12.50 -3.51
CA SER A 118 13.91 -11.13 -3.65
C SER A 118 13.21 -10.12 -2.73
N VAL A 119 12.08 -10.49 -2.15
CA VAL A 119 11.43 -9.70 -1.09
C VAL A 119 12.15 -9.93 0.23
N VAL A 120 12.51 -11.19 0.56
CA VAL A 120 13.28 -11.54 1.77
C VAL A 120 14.56 -10.71 1.84
N ASP A 121 15.40 -10.74 0.80
CA ASP A 121 16.65 -9.98 0.77
C ASP A 121 16.40 -8.48 1.04
N SER A 122 15.42 -7.91 0.32
CA SER A 122 15.11 -6.49 0.42
C SER A 122 14.46 -6.10 1.75
N VAL A 123 13.81 -7.04 2.44
CA VAL A 123 13.23 -6.87 3.77
C VAL A 123 14.32 -6.91 4.83
N ALA A 124 15.21 -7.91 4.77
CA ALA A 124 16.36 -8.05 5.64
C ALA A 124 17.22 -6.77 5.63
N ASP A 125 17.58 -6.29 4.43
CA ASP A 125 18.34 -5.04 4.27
C ASP A 125 17.61 -3.82 4.83
N HIS A 126 16.28 -3.76 4.65
CA HIS A 126 15.51 -2.58 5.01
C HIS A 126 15.26 -2.45 6.51
N TRP A 127 15.08 -3.57 7.19
CA TRP A 127 14.80 -3.61 8.63
C TRP A 127 16.03 -3.99 9.47
N GLY A 128 17.17 -4.27 8.83
CA GLY A 128 18.40 -4.64 9.52
C GLY A 128 18.28 -5.96 10.27
N CYS A 129 17.52 -6.91 9.73
CA CYS A 129 17.32 -8.23 10.32
C CYS A 129 18.00 -9.32 9.49
N SER A 130 18.15 -10.50 10.08
CA SER A 130 18.66 -11.69 9.39
C SER A 130 17.69 -12.18 8.31
N ILE A 131 18.23 -12.96 7.37
CA ILE A 131 17.43 -13.62 6.33
C ILE A 131 16.37 -14.53 6.97
N ASP A 132 16.70 -15.26 8.03
CA ASP A 132 15.76 -16.15 8.73
C ASP A 132 14.61 -15.37 9.38
N GLU A 133 14.90 -14.23 10.01
CA GLU A 133 13.86 -13.33 10.54
C GLU A 133 12.98 -12.78 9.42
N ALA A 134 13.55 -12.37 8.29
CA ALA A 134 12.80 -11.92 7.13
C ALA A 134 11.91 -13.03 6.55
N VAL A 135 12.41 -14.27 6.45
CA VAL A 135 11.63 -15.44 6.05
C VAL A 135 10.47 -15.68 7.03
N HIS A 136 10.72 -15.57 8.34
CA HIS A 136 9.68 -15.70 9.35
C HIS A 136 8.60 -14.63 9.19
N MET A 137 8.98 -13.37 8.99
CA MET A 137 8.04 -12.26 8.76
C MET A 137 7.17 -12.49 7.53
N LEU A 138 7.74 -12.98 6.42
CA LEU A 138 6.98 -13.27 5.20
C LEU A 138 6.02 -14.44 5.35
N ASN A 139 6.28 -15.37 6.28
CA ASN A 139 5.40 -16.51 6.57
C ASN A 139 4.41 -16.24 7.71
N PHE A 140 4.59 -15.16 8.46
CA PHE A 140 3.73 -14.86 9.60
C PHE A 140 2.35 -14.37 9.17
N SER A 141 1.32 -15.17 9.46
CA SER A 141 -0.06 -14.93 9.03
C SER A 141 -0.68 -13.65 9.60
N ARG A 142 -0.14 -13.09 10.68
CA ARG A 142 -0.62 -11.83 11.28
C ARG A 142 0.39 -10.69 11.15
N HIS A 143 1.27 -10.77 10.16
CA HIS A 143 2.26 -9.73 9.95
C HIS A 143 1.60 -8.37 9.70
N SER A 144 2.12 -7.36 10.40
CA SER A 144 1.68 -5.98 10.32
C SER A 144 2.86 -5.05 10.50
N ILE A 145 2.79 -3.86 9.93
CA ILE A 145 3.84 -2.83 10.03
C ILE A 145 3.23 -1.48 10.41
N GLY A 146 4.05 -0.57 10.95
CA GLY A 146 3.60 0.73 11.45
C GLY A 146 2.74 0.61 12.72
N GLY A 147 1.97 1.66 13.01
CA GLY A 147 1.17 1.77 14.23
C GLY A 147 1.94 2.42 15.40
N GLY A 148 1.43 2.28 16.62
CA GLY A 148 2.03 2.94 17.79
C GLY A 148 2.09 4.46 17.60
N LYS A 149 3.28 5.07 17.73
CA LYS A 149 3.54 6.50 17.49
C LYS A 149 4.13 6.82 16.10
N ASP A 150 4.14 5.85 15.17
CA ASP A 150 4.65 6.05 13.80
C ASP A 150 3.75 7.01 13.01
N LYS A 151 4.31 7.76 12.06
CA LYS A 151 3.57 8.59 11.08
C LYS A 151 2.59 7.77 10.23
N MET A 152 2.79 6.47 10.12
CA MET A 152 1.86 5.55 9.48
C MET A 152 1.06 4.75 10.51
N VAL A 153 -0.26 4.67 10.33
CA VAL A 153 -1.10 3.76 11.12
C VAL A 153 -0.75 2.31 10.82
N ARG A 154 -1.24 1.39 11.67
CA ARG A 154 -1.08 -0.04 11.48
C ARG A 154 -1.55 -0.46 10.09
N GLN A 155 -0.68 -1.11 9.35
CA GLN A 155 -0.98 -1.76 8.08
C GLN A 155 -0.95 -3.28 8.30
N TYR A 156 -2.00 -3.97 7.87
CA TYR A 156 -2.14 -5.41 8.06
C TYR A 156 -1.78 -6.13 6.77
N LEU A 157 -0.69 -6.90 6.81
CA LEU A 157 -0.10 -7.50 5.61
C LEU A 157 -0.55 -8.95 5.41
N GLN A 158 -0.77 -9.71 6.48
CA GLN A 158 -0.77 -11.17 6.42
C GLN A 158 0.60 -11.72 5.99
N ASN A 159 0.71 -13.03 5.83
CA ASN A 159 1.87 -13.62 5.16
C ASN A 159 1.87 -13.25 3.66
N TRP A 160 3.02 -13.41 3.00
CA TRP A 160 3.21 -13.01 1.61
C TRP A 160 2.19 -13.64 0.67
N SER A 161 1.98 -14.97 0.77
CA SER A 161 1.06 -15.70 -0.11
C SER A 161 -0.38 -15.21 0.07
N MET A 162 -0.85 -15.07 1.31
CA MET A 162 -2.18 -14.57 1.62
C MET A 162 -2.35 -13.11 1.20
N HIS A 163 -1.31 -12.30 1.31
CA HIS A 163 -1.34 -10.94 0.78
C HIS A 163 -1.55 -10.94 -0.73
N VAL A 164 -0.76 -11.72 -1.49
CA VAL A 164 -0.92 -11.84 -2.96
C VAL A 164 -2.32 -12.31 -3.31
N LEU A 165 -2.76 -13.44 -2.75
CA LEU A 165 -4.07 -14.04 -3.03
C LEU A 165 -5.22 -13.09 -2.69
N SER A 166 -5.10 -12.33 -1.59
CA SER A 166 -6.13 -11.37 -1.19
C SER A 166 -6.41 -10.34 -2.27
N TRP A 167 -5.43 -10.00 -3.12
CA TRP A 167 -5.60 -9.01 -4.19
C TRP A 167 -5.99 -9.63 -5.54
N ILE A 168 -5.53 -10.84 -5.86
CA ILE A 168 -5.62 -11.39 -7.24
C ILE A 168 -6.67 -12.50 -7.43
N ASP A 169 -7.02 -13.25 -6.39
CA ASP A 169 -7.77 -14.52 -6.55
C ASP A 169 -9.24 -14.29 -6.95
N GLN A 170 -9.87 -13.24 -6.42
CA GLN A 170 -11.29 -12.92 -6.71
C GLN A 170 -11.48 -11.40 -6.83
N PRO A 171 -11.33 -10.80 -8.02
CA PRO A 171 -11.36 -9.35 -8.14
C PRO A 171 -12.78 -8.80 -7.98
N ALA A 172 -13.05 -8.16 -6.83
CA ALA A 172 -14.27 -7.35 -6.61
C ALA A 172 -14.31 -6.07 -7.50
N PHE A 173 -13.19 -5.76 -8.15
CA PHE A 173 -12.96 -4.64 -9.07
C PHE A 173 -11.79 -4.99 -10.00
N PRO A 174 -11.69 -4.35 -11.19
CA PRO A 174 -10.58 -4.58 -12.11
C PRO A 174 -9.22 -4.46 -11.43
N THR A 175 -8.40 -5.50 -11.54
CA THR A 175 -7.08 -5.56 -10.90
C THR A 175 -6.02 -5.96 -11.93
N LEU A 176 -5.07 -5.06 -12.19
CA LEU A 176 -3.93 -5.31 -13.05
C LEU A 176 -2.78 -5.90 -12.21
N LEU A 177 -2.33 -7.09 -12.55
CA LEU A 177 -1.16 -7.72 -11.94
C LEU A 177 0.12 -7.26 -12.66
N ASN A 178 1.00 -6.56 -11.95
CA ASN A 178 2.33 -6.20 -12.41
C ASN A 178 3.38 -7.10 -11.75
N ARG A 179 4.00 -7.99 -12.53
CA ARG A 179 5.09 -8.86 -12.08
C ARG A 179 6.42 -8.14 -12.28
N ARG A 180 7.12 -7.82 -11.19
CA ARG A 180 8.46 -7.23 -11.28
C ARG A 180 9.49 -8.34 -11.55
N PRO A 181 10.20 -8.34 -12.69
CA PRO A 181 11.27 -9.30 -12.93
C PRO A 181 12.45 -9.05 -11.97
N ARG A 182 13.25 -10.10 -11.72
CA ARG A 182 14.60 -9.93 -11.17
C ARG A 182 15.39 -9.14 -12.20
N PHE A 183 15.84 -7.94 -11.85
CA PHE A 183 16.95 -7.34 -12.57
C PHE A 183 18.19 -8.14 -12.16
N VAL A 184 18.72 -8.92 -13.09
CA VAL A 184 20.12 -9.31 -13.03
C VAL A 184 20.87 -8.04 -13.39
N SER A 185 21.57 -7.46 -12.42
CA SER A 185 22.60 -6.47 -12.72
C SER A 185 23.66 -7.19 -13.55
N THR A 186 23.68 -6.93 -14.85
CA THR A 186 24.85 -7.19 -15.71
C THR A 186 25.92 -6.16 -15.44
#